data_AF-A0A3N5Q968-F1
#
_entry.id   AF-A0A3N5Q968-F1
#
_cell.length_a   1.000
_cell.length_b   1.000
_cell.length_c   1.000
_cell.angle_alpha   90.00
_cell.angle_beta   90.00
_cell.angle_gamma   90.00
#
_symmetry.space_group_name_H-M   'P 1'
#
loop_
_entity.id
_entity.type
_entity.pdbx_description
1 polymer ?
#
loop_
_entity_poly.entity_id
_entity_poly.type
_entity_poly.pdbx_seq_one_letter_code
_entity_poly.pdbx_strand_id
1 'polypeptide(L)'
;MPKRPKKITIEWKKLTTAWGWAYTDCHKIELDPRMDERTLLEVASHEVGHIVLPEVEEGKIDLLGKQVADVLWRIGFRREDV
;
A
#
# COMPACT_ATOMS: atom_id res chain seq x y z
N MET A 1 -25.70 -10.65 4.54
CA MET A 1 -24.90 -9.41 4.47
C MET A 1 -23.43 -9.79 4.48
N PRO A 2 -22.59 -9.31 3.55
CA PRO A 2 -21.16 -9.52 3.67
C PRO A 2 -20.67 -8.85 4.96
N LYS A 3 -19.80 -9.54 5.71
CA LYS A 3 -19.18 -8.99 6.92
C LYS A 3 -18.38 -7.74 6.54
N ARG A 4 -18.39 -6.72 7.40
CA ARG A 4 -17.61 -5.49 7.19
C ARG A 4 -16.13 -5.87 6.98
N PRO A 5 -15.45 -5.36 5.95
CA PRO A 5 -14.04 -5.68 5.72
C PRO A 5 -13.22 -5.25 6.93
N LYS A 6 -12.26 -6.10 7.32
CA LYS A 6 -11.33 -5.79 8.41
C LYS A 6 -10.49 -4.57 8.00
N LYS A 7 -10.29 -3.64 8.93
CA LYS A 7 -9.43 -2.47 8.71
C LYS A 7 -7.98 -2.91 8.59
N ILE A 8 -7.28 -2.47 7.55
CA ILE A 8 -5.83 -2.62 7.44
C ILE A 8 -5.15 -1.61 8.37
N THR A 9 -4.25 -2.07 9.24
CA THR A 9 -3.44 -1.22 10.11
C THR A 9 -2.13 -0.84 9.44
N ILE A 10 -1.62 0.35 9.74
CA ILE A 10 -0.38 0.90 9.17
C ILE A 10 0.63 1.07 10.31
N GLU A 11 1.82 0.52 10.14
CA GLU A 11 2.97 0.73 11.01
C GLU A 11 4.07 1.47 10.25
N TRP A 12 4.53 2.61 10.78
CA TRP A 12 5.61 3.38 10.18
C TRP A 12 6.95 2.94 10.74
N LYS A 13 7.84 2.45 9.88
CA LYS A 13 9.12 1.87 10.31
C LYS A 13 10.16 1.99 9.22
N LYS A 14 11.41 2.30 9.62
CA LYS A 14 12.55 2.28 8.68
C LYS A 14 12.84 0.83 8.31
N LEU A 15 12.63 0.51 7.05
CA LEU A 15 12.88 -0.81 6.48
C LEU A 15 14.27 -0.83 5.83
N THR A 16 14.91 -2.01 5.82
CA THR A 16 16.29 -2.18 5.34
C THR A 16 16.35 -2.74 3.92
N THR A 17 15.36 -3.54 3.52
CA THR A 17 15.37 -4.30 2.26
C THR A 17 14.27 -3.89 1.28
N ALA A 18 13.23 -3.19 1.75
CA ALA A 18 12.06 -2.80 0.97
C ALA A 18 11.52 -1.45 1.43
N TRP A 19 10.60 -0.87 0.68
CA TRP A 19 9.89 0.37 1.02
C TRP A 19 8.57 0.12 1.76
N GLY A 20 7.96 -1.04 1.57
CA GLY A 20 6.76 -1.50 2.24
C GLY A 20 6.82 -2.99 2.54
N TRP A 21 5.89 -3.47 3.39
CA TRP A 21 5.71 -4.89 3.64
C TRP A 21 4.29 -5.21 4.11
N ALA A 22 3.64 -6.18 3.46
CA ALA A 22 2.32 -6.69 3.84
C ALA A 22 2.40 -7.94 4.73
N TYR A 23 1.67 -7.93 5.85
CA TYR A 23 1.39 -9.10 6.68
C TYR A 23 -0.03 -9.59 6.39
N THR A 24 -0.15 -10.43 5.36
CA THR A 24 -1.43 -10.94 4.81
C THR A 24 -2.36 -11.55 5.87
N ASP A 25 -1.81 -12.33 6.79
CA ASP A 25 -2.57 -12.98 7.86
C ASP A 25 -3.05 -12.01 8.96
N CYS A 26 -2.41 -10.84 9.07
CA CYS A 26 -2.63 -9.89 10.16
C CYS A 26 -3.38 -8.62 9.75
N HIS A 27 -3.69 -8.43 8.45
CA HIS A 27 -4.24 -7.17 7.92
C HIS A 27 -3.42 -5.95 8.37
N LYS A 28 -2.09 -6.06 8.30
CA LYS A 28 -1.14 -5.02 8.68
C LYS A 28 -0.20 -4.75 7.51
N ILE A 29 0.13 -3.49 7.28
CA ILE A 29 1.21 -3.10 6.38
C ILE A 29 2.26 -2.27 7.15
N GLU A 30 3.52 -2.47 6.83
CA GLU A 30 4.63 -1.59 7.23
C GLU A 30 4.98 -0.67 6.05
N LEU A 31 5.17 0.62 6.33
CA LEU A 31 5.56 1.61 5.34
C LEU A 31 6.78 2.40 5.83
N ASP A 32 7.74 2.61 4.93
CA ASP A 32 8.92 3.42 5.25
C ASP A 32 8.59 4.92 5.24
N PRO A 33 8.89 5.66 6.33
CA PRO A 33 8.55 7.07 6.42
C PRO A 33 9.40 7.98 5.53
N ARG A 34 10.45 7.46 4.87
CA ARG A 34 11.38 8.25 4.04
C ARG A 34 10.95 8.36 2.57
N MET A 35 9.90 7.65 2.15
CA MET A 35 9.37 7.76 0.80
C MET A 35 8.81 9.16 0.53
N ASP A 36 8.99 9.65 -0.70
CA ASP A 36 8.20 10.77 -1.19
C ASP A 36 6.72 10.38 -1.33
N GLU A 37 5.84 11.36 -1.43
CA GLU A 37 4.40 11.14 -1.43
C GLU A 37 3.89 10.28 -2.59
N ARG A 38 4.51 10.38 -3.77
CA ARG A 38 4.08 9.61 -4.93
C ARG A 38 4.49 8.15 -4.78
N THR A 39 5.74 7.92 -4.38
CA THR A 39 6.25 6.59 -4.05
C THR A 39 5.42 5.96 -2.92
N LEU A 40 5.02 6.74 -1.92
CA LEU A 40 4.16 6.29 -0.85
C LEU A 40 2.79 5.81 -1.36
N LEU A 41 2.15 6.55 -2.29
CA LEU A 41 0.87 6.12 -2.88
C LEU A 41 1.01 4.78 -3.61
N GLU A 42 2.09 4.61 -4.38
CA GLU A 42 2.38 3.38 -5.12
C GLU A 42 2.58 2.20 -4.17
N VAL A 43 3.51 2.32 -3.23
CA VAL A 43 3.85 1.26 -2.29
C VAL A 43 2.67 0.94 -1.38
N ALA A 44 1.96 1.93 -0.84
CA ALA A 44 0.79 1.65 0.00
C ALA A 44 -0.32 0.91 -0.78
N SER A 45 -0.55 1.27 -2.04
CA SER A 45 -1.54 0.59 -2.89
C SER A 45 -1.10 -0.83 -3.23
N HIS A 46 0.19 -1.04 -3.47
CA HIS A 46 0.80 -2.35 -3.69
C HIS A 46 0.64 -3.26 -2.46
N GLU A 47 1.01 -2.80 -1.26
CA GLU A 47 0.87 -3.59 -0.04
C GLU A 47 -0.59 -3.92 0.30
N VAL A 48 -1.51 -2.97 0.08
CA VAL A 48 -2.96 -3.24 0.20
C VAL A 48 -3.40 -4.32 -0.80
N GLY A 49 -2.85 -4.31 -2.01
CA GLY A 49 -3.07 -5.34 -3.03
C GLY A 49 -2.75 -6.74 -2.49
N HIS A 50 -1.60 -6.92 -1.84
CA HIS A 50 -1.23 -8.20 -1.21
C HIS A 50 -2.18 -8.63 -0.10
N ILE A 51 -2.71 -7.69 0.70
CA ILE A 51 -3.69 -8.02 1.75
C ILE A 51 -5.03 -8.47 1.15
N VAL A 52 -5.50 -7.78 0.10
CA VAL A 52 -6.85 -7.98 -0.45
C VAL A 52 -6.90 -9.11 -1.47
N LEU A 53 -5.82 -9.35 -2.22
CA LEU A 53 -5.72 -10.29 -3.33
C LEU A 53 -4.45 -11.18 -3.20
N PRO A 54 -4.31 -11.97 -2.13
CA PRO A 54 -3.07 -12.71 -1.83
C PRO A 54 -2.69 -13.77 -2.88
N GLU A 55 -3.65 -14.24 -3.67
CA GLU A 55 -3.45 -15.21 -4.74
C GLU A 55 -3.01 -14.59 -6.08
N VAL A 56 -3.02 -13.26 -6.20
CA VAL A 56 -2.64 -12.56 -7.43
C VAL A 56 -1.11 -12.47 -7.52
N GLU A 57 -0.58 -12.73 -8.72
CA GLU A 57 0.86 -12.69 -8.97
C GLU A 57 1.46 -11.28 -8.79
N GLU A 58 2.71 -11.25 -8.33
CA GLU A 58 3.48 -10.04 -8.02
C GLU A 58 3.39 -8.96 -9.10
N GLY A 59 3.59 -9.31 -10.37
CA GLY A 59 3.57 -8.35 -11.48
C GLY A 59 2.22 -7.65 -11.67
N LYS A 60 1.10 -8.30 -11.32
CA LYS A 60 -0.22 -7.67 -11.35
C LYS A 60 -0.45 -6.76 -10.15
N ILE A 61 0.09 -7.09 -8.98
CA ILE A 61 0.06 -6.23 -7.80
C ILE A 61 0.93 -4.98 -7.99
N ASP A 62 2.11 -5.13 -8.61
CA ASP A 62 2.96 -4.01 -9.03
C ASP A 62 2.25 -3.09 -10.03
N LEU A 63 1.62 -3.65 -11.07
CA LEU A 63 0.82 -2.87 -12.01
C LEU A 63 -0.34 -2.14 -11.31
N LEU A 64 -1.04 -2.81 -10.40
CA LEU A 64 -2.13 -2.21 -9.61
C LEU A 64 -1.61 -1.00 -8.81
N GLY A 65 -0.52 -1.16 -8.06
CA GLY A 65 0.08 -0.09 -7.27
C GLY A 65 0.41 1.15 -8.12
N LYS A 66 1.09 0.94 -9.25
CA LYS A 66 1.47 2.00 -10.19
C LYS A 66 0.27 2.73 -10.79
N GLN A 67 -0.73 1.99 -11.26
CA GLN A 67 -1.93 2.59 -11.89
C GLN A 67 -2.79 3.35 -10.87
N VAL A 68 -2.95 2.79 -9.66
CA VAL A 68 -3.68 3.47 -8.59
C VAL A 68 -2.96 4.76 -8.20
N ALA A 69 -1.64 4.72 -7.99
CA ALA A 69 -0.85 5.90 -7.66
C ALA A 69 -0.89 6.98 -8.75
N ASP A 70 -0.81 6.61 -10.03
CA ASP A 70 -0.94 7.57 -11.14
C ASP A 70 -2.28 8.31 -11.09
N VAL A 71 -3.38 7.56 -10.95
CA VAL A 71 -4.72 8.15 -10.90
C VAL A 71 -4.89 9.05 -9.68
N LEU A 72 -4.52 8.57 -8.49
CA LEU A 72 -4.61 9.35 -7.24
C LEU A 72 -3.76 10.63 -7.33
N TRP A 73 -2.56 10.53 -7.90
CA TRP A 73 -1.67 11.67 -8.08
C TRP A 73 -2.26 12.72 -9.03
N ARG A 74 -2.83 12.29 -10.16
CA ARG A 74 -3.43 13.17 -11.19
C ARG A 74 -4.71 13.85 -10.72
N ILE A 75 -5.47 13.23 -9.82
CA ILE A 75 -6.67 13.84 -9.21
C ILE A 75 -6.34 14.65 -7.94
N GLY A 76 -5.07 14.79 -7.59
CA GLY A 76 -4.60 15.74 -6.58
C GLY A 76 -4.40 15.19 -5.17
N PHE A 77 -4.43 13.87 -4.95
CA PHE A 77 -4.15 13.32 -3.62
C PHE A 77 -2.68 13.47 -3.26
N ARG A 78 -2.42 14.06 -2.10
CA ARG A 78 -1.11 14.22 -1.48
C ARG A 78 -1.25 13.84 0.00
N ARG A 79 -0.16 13.41 0.64
CA ARG A 79 -0.18 13.22 2.08
C ARG A 79 -0.03 14.60 2.72
N GLU A 80 -0.96 15.01 3.56
CA GLU A 80 -0.76 16.21 4.36
C GLU A 80 0.34 15.96 5.40
N ASP A 81 1.14 16.98 5.70
CA ASP A 81 2.06 16.94 6.85
C ASP A 81 1.21 16.83 8.13
N VAL A 82 1.29 15.67 8.81
CA VAL A 82 0.59 15.40 10.08
C VAL A 82 1.57 15.48 11.24
#